data_AF-A0AAD7GHA1-F1
#
_entry.id   AF-A0AAD7GHA1-F1
#
_cell.length_a   1.000
_cell.length_b   1.000
_cell.length_c   1.000
_cell.angle_alpha   90.00
_cell.angle_beta   90.00
_cell.angle_gamma   90.00
#
_symmetry.space_group_name_H-M   'P 1'
#
loop_
_entity.id
_entity.type
_entity.pdbx_description
1 polymer ?
#
loop_
_entity_poly.entity_id
_entity_poly.type
_entity_poly.pdbx_seq_one_letter_code
_entity_poly.pdbx_strand_id
1 'polypeptide(L)'
;MVIFAFAFATLLALLPTILASPALSRPLYWFSFGNSHTQTGFNITTGPLPSPGNPMGNPVYPGATATPGENWIDVATTKYNHSLVLTYNFGYSGATVSRDIVPPFADFVRTLPDQIDELVAWNVAQRPRPWASENALFSIWIGINDIDLSYALDIDHTALTNQLITRYFQYIQRLVPPLDRTPELLVQNNATIAAAEARIIAYYNAQLAAGVSQFKARHSGVRMWEYDAHAAFTRVLDHPEQYGFNNITGDDGVTPGQFWFNWLHPVSAAQVIFGKEVGELLGNAPW
;
A
#
# COMPACT_ATOMS: atom_id res chain seq x y z
N MET A 1 7.06 -8.57 2.05
CA MET A 1 6.57 -7.22 1.72
C MET A 1 5.75 -6.69 2.87
N VAL A 2 5.71 -5.38 3.05
CA VAL A 2 5.05 -4.70 4.17
C VAL A 2 4.20 -3.57 3.59
N ILE A 3 2.97 -3.37 4.09
CA ILE A 3 2.15 -2.20 3.75
C ILE A 3 2.52 -1.08 4.70
N PHE A 4 2.84 0.09 4.16
CA PHE A 4 3.00 1.29 4.97
C PHE A 4 1.79 2.18 4.83
N ALA A 5 1.35 2.73 5.97
CA ALA A 5 0.25 3.68 6.04
C ALA A 5 0.69 4.87 6.91
N PHE A 6 0.49 6.10 6.44
CA PHE A 6 0.85 7.30 7.18
C PHE A 6 -0.18 8.43 7.03
N ALA A 7 -0.36 9.19 8.11
CA ALA A 7 -1.24 10.34 8.20
C ALA A 7 -0.54 11.46 8.97
N PHE A 8 -0.82 12.72 8.65
CA PHE A 8 -0.13 13.83 9.32
C PHE A 8 -0.60 13.97 10.78
N ALA A 9 0.34 14.11 11.70
CA ALA A 9 0.06 14.36 13.10
C ALA A 9 -0.21 15.85 13.29
N THR A 10 -1.42 16.20 13.72
CA THR A 10 -1.68 17.53 14.28
C THR A 10 -0.80 17.76 15.50
N LEU A 11 0.03 18.80 15.45
CA LEU A 11 0.60 19.39 16.65
C LEU A 11 -0.54 20.11 17.38
N LEU A 12 -1.14 19.48 18.41
CA LEU A 12 -2.21 20.12 19.18
C LEU A 12 -1.64 21.29 20.00
N ALA A 13 -1.67 22.48 19.42
CA ALA A 13 -1.63 23.72 20.18
C ALA A 13 -2.88 23.77 21.07
N LEU A 14 -2.66 23.87 22.39
CA LEU A 14 -3.72 23.98 23.38
C LEU A 14 -4.50 25.29 23.18
N LEU A 15 -5.70 25.17 22.59
CA LEU A 15 -6.68 26.26 22.49
C LEU A 15 -7.94 25.90 23.28
N PRO A 16 -8.66 26.88 23.89
CA PRO A 16 -9.78 26.59 24.77
C PRO A 16 -10.94 25.88 24.08
N THR A 17 -11.55 24.93 24.77
CA THR A 17 -12.69 24.16 24.28
C THR A 17 -13.93 25.04 24.13
N ILE A 18 -14.30 25.37 22.89
CA ILE A 18 -15.65 25.79 22.53
C ILE A 18 -16.44 24.52 22.20
N LEU A 19 -17.59 24.34 22.86
CA LEU A 19 -18.47 23.19 22.64
C LEU A 19 -19.13 23.29 21.25
N ALA A 20 -18.62 22.51 20.29
CA ALA A 20 -19.29 22.28 19.02
C ALA A 20 -20.40 21.23 19.18
N SER A 21 -21.49 21.40 18.44
CA SER A 21 -22.51 20.36 18.20
C SER A 21 -21.87 19.07 17.69
N PRO A 22 -22.51 17.89 17.86
CA PRO A 22 -21.99 16.63 17.31
C PRO A 22 -21.87 16.74 15.79
N ALA A 23 -20.65 16.96 15.32
CA ALA A 23 -20.34 16.99 13.90
C ALA A 23 -20.52 15.57 13.35
N LEU A 24 -21.08 15.47 12.13
CA LEU A 24 -20.73 14.35 11.26
C LEU A 24 -19.20 14.30 11.19
N SER A 25 -18.61 13.16 11.54
CA SER A 25 -17.15 12.98 11.48
C SER A 25 -16.67 13.36 10.08
N ARG A 26 -15.67 14.24 10.02
CA ARG A 26 -15.11 14.66 8.73
C ARG A 26 -14.59 13.41 8.02
N PRO A 27 -14.94 13.17 6.76
CA PRO A 27 -14.51 11.96 6.08
C PRO A 27 -12.99 11.87 6.03
N LEU A 28 -12.46 10.66 6.20
CA LEU A 28 -11.08 10.34 5.92
C LEU A 28 -10.89 10.20 4.42
N TYR A 29 -9.88 10.87 3.85
CA TYR A 29 -9.49 10.71 2.45
C TYR A 29 -8.28 9.78 2.40
N TRP A 30 -8.48 8.56 1.90
CA TRP A 30 -7.41 7.56 1.80
C TRP A 30 -6.87 7.52 0.37
N PHE A 31 -5.62 7.94 0.18
CA PHE A 31 -4.87 7.83 -1.06
C PHE A 31 -4.01 6.56 -1.03
N SER A 32 -4.44 5.50 -1.71
CA SER A 32 -3.70 4.23 -1.77
C SER A 32 -2.93 4.09 -3.07
N PHE A 33 -1.69 3.62 -2.97
CA PHE A 33 -0.75 3.36 -4.06
C PHE A 33 -0.27 1.92 -4.00
N GLY A 34 0.14 1.35 -5.13
CA GLY A 34 0.71 0.01 -5.12
C GLY A 34 0.59 -0.75 -6.42
N ASN A 35 0.64 -2.07 -6.27
CA ASN A 35 0.61 -3.04 -7.38
C ASN A 35 -0.78 -3.72 -7.52
N SER A 36 -0.81 -4.86 -8.20
CA SER A 36 -1.97 -5.73 -8.41
C SER A 36 -2.71 -6.15 -7.13
N HIS A 37 -2.01 -6.29 -5.99
CA HIS A 37 -2.64 -6.63 -4.70
C HIS A 37 -3.55 -5.49 -4.19
N THR A 38 -3.35 -4.26 -4.69
CA THR A 38 -4.08 -3.06 -4.26
C THR A 38 -4.98 -2.50 -5.36
N GLN A 39 -4.75 -2.82 -6.63
CA GLN A 39 -5.56 -2.32 -7.76
C GLN A 39 -7.06 -2.63 -7.60
N THR A 40 -7.91 -1.61 -7.83
CA THR A 40 -9.35 -1.74 -8.14
C THR A 40 -9.71 -1.14 -9.52
N GLY A 41 -8.74 -0.54 -10.22
CA GLY A 41 -8.94 0.08 -11.54
C GLY A 41 -9.53 1.50 -11.50
N PHE A 42 -9.55 2.15 -10.33
CA PHE A 42 -9.97 3.54 -10.16
C PHE A 42 -9.20 4.50 -11.07
N ASN A 43 -9.91 5.47 -11.63
CA ASN A 43 -9.33 6.55 -12.41
C ASN A 43 -9.86 7.90 -11.91
N ILE A 44 -8.95 8.76 -11.46
CA ILE A 44 -9.27 10.06 -10.87
C ILE A 44 -9.80 11.10 -11.88
N THR A 45 -9.74 10.79 -13.18
CA THR A 45 -10.20 11.66 -14.28
C THR A 45 -11.49 11.19 -14.96
N THR A 46 -11.98 9.97 -14.67
CA THR A 46 -13.16 9.40 -15.36
C THR A 46 -14.13 8.73 -14.39
N GLY A 47 -15.39 9.13 -14.44
CA GLY A 47 -16.44 8.57 -13.58
C GLY A 47 -16.56 9.27 -12.23
N PRO A 48 -17.42 8.76 -11.32
CA PRO A 48 -17.63 9.36 -10.00
C PRO A 48 -16.39 9.24 -9.11
N LEU A 49 -16.13 10.28 -8.32
CA LEU A 49 -15.13 10.26 -7.26
C LEU A 49 -15.72 9.69 -5.95
N PRO A 50 -14.86 9.21 -5.01
CA PRO A 50 -15.27 8.76 -3.68
C PRO A 50 -16.17 9.76 -2.95
N SER A 51 -17.33 9.28 -2.51
CA SER A 51 -18.38 10.08 -1.88
C SER A 51 -19.20 9.25 -0.87
N PRO A 52 -19.98 9.88 0.04
CA PRO A 52 -20.87 9.15 0.94
C PRO A 52 -21.83 8.23 0.17
N GLY A 53 -21.88 6.95 0.54
CA GLY A 53 -22.66 5.92 -0.18
C GLY A 53 -21.97 5.33 -1.43
N ASN A 54 -20.84 5.89 -1.86
CA ASN A 54 -19.96 5.29 -2.87
C ASN A 54 -18.47 5.57 -2.50
N PRO A 55 -17.94 4.88 -1.47
CA PRO A 55 -16.65 5.23 -0.87
C PRO A 55 -15.43 4.88 -1.73
N MET A 56 -15.56 4.00 -2.74
CA MET A 56 -14.50 3.71 -3.71
C MET A 56 -14.59 4.56 -4.99
N GLY A 57 -15.71 5.27 -5.21
CA GLY A 57 -15.92 6.11 -6.39
C GLY A 57 -16.15 5.32 -7.67
N ASN A 58 -15.07 4.96 -8.37
CA ASN A 58 -15.10 4.25 -9.65
C ASN A 58 -13.98 3.20 -9.74
N PRO A 59 -14.09 2.17 -10.60
CA PRO A 59 -15.29 1.73 -11.34
C PRO A 59 -16.35 1.14 -10.39
N VAL A 60 -17.36 0.43 -10.92
CA VAL A 60 -18.39 -0.21 -10.08
C VAL A 60 -17.74 -1.25 -9.16
N TYR A 61 -17.98 -1.10 -7.85
CA TYR A 61 -17.40 -1.93 -6.78
C TYR A 61 -17.58 -3.45 -6.99
N PRO A 62 -16.56 -4.29 -6.70
CA PRO A 62 -15.20 -3.95 -6.23
C PRO A 62 -14.24 -3.47 -7.34
N GLY A 63 -14.70 -3.46 -8.59
CA GLY A 63 -13.90 -3.04 -9.73
C GLY A 63 -12.98 -4.12 -10.30
N ALA A 64 -11.87 -3.68 -10.90
CA ALA A 64 -10.91 -4.53 -11.61
C ALA A 64 -9.76 -4.97 -10.68
N THR A 65 -10.09 -5.80 -9.69
CA THR A 65 -9.12 -6.39 -8.74
C THR A 65 -8.37 -7.58 -9.34
N ALA A 66 -7.25 -7.97 -8.74
CA ALA A 66 -6.47 -9.16 -9.12
C ALA A 66 -6.89 -10.45 -8.37
N THR A 67 -8.14 -10.50 -7.90
CA THR A 67 -8.72 -11.57 -7.06
C THR A 67 -10.22 -11.70 -7.41
N PRO A 68 -10.91 -12.84 -7.20
CA PRO A 68 -12.30 -13.01 -7.64
C PRO A 68 -13.27 -12.36 -6.64
N GLY A 69 -13.18 -11.04 -6.48
CA GLY A 69 -13.95 -10.26 -5.52
C GLY A 69 -13.20 -9.03 -5.00
N GLU A 70 -13.44 -8.70 -3.74
CA GLU A 70 -12.85 -7.55 -3.04
C GLU A 70 -11.37 -7.84 -2.69
N ASN A 71 -10.53 -6.80 -2.75
CA ASN A 71 -9.16 -6.85 -2.22
C ASN A 71 -9.09 -6.24 -0.80
N TRP A 72 -7.89 -6.19 -0.21
CA TRP A 72 -7.71 -5.65 1.15
C TRP A 72 -8.16 -4.19 1.31
N ILE A 73 -7.99 -3.34 0.29
CA ILE A 73 -8.31 -1.90 0.35
C ILE A 73 -9.81 -1.65 0.15
N ASP A 74 -10.49 -2.47 -0.66
CA ASP A 74 -11.96 -2.53 -0.67
C ASP A 74 -12.48 -2.86 0.74
N VAL A 75 -12.01 -3.97 1.33
CA VAL A 75 -12.51 -4.49 2.61
C VAL A 75 -12.21 -3.52 3.78
N ALA A 76 -11.01 -2.96 3.84
CA ALA A 76 -10.67 -1.95 4.84
C ALA A 76 -11.50 -0.66 4.69
N THR A 77 -11.82 -0.26 3.45
CA THR A 77 -12.64 0.93 3.18
C THR A 77 -14.12 0.71 3.49
N THR A 78 -14.70 -0.47 3.20
CA THR A 78 -16.16 -0.67 3.20
C THR A 78 -16.70 -1.51 4.36
N LYS A 79 -15.88 -2.36 5.00
CA LYS A 79 -16.33 -3.33 6.03
C LYS A 79 -15.67 -3.16 7.39
N TYR A 80 -14.41 -2.70 7.41
CA TYR A 80 -13.63 -2.49 8.65
C TYR A 80 -13.23 -1.03 8.84
N ASN A 81 -14.05 -0.10 8.31
CA ASN A 81 -13.94 1.31 8.65
C ASN A 81 -14.53 1.59 10.04
N HIS A 82 -14.02 2.63 10.71
CA HIS A 82 -14.55 3.13 11.99
C HIS A 82 -15.26 4.49 11.84
N SER A 83 -15.15 5.10 10.66
CA SER A 83 -15.74 6.37 10.26
C SER A 83 -15.99 6.38 8.75
N LEU A 84 -16.47 7.49 8.17
CA LEU A 84 -16.63 7.60 6.73
C LEU A 84 -15.27 7.72 6.03
N VAL A 85 -14.84 6.65 5.38
CA VAL A 85 -13.63 6.60 4.56
C VAL A 85 -13.99 6.78 3.07
N LEU A 86 -13.22 7.62 2.37
CA LEU A 86 -13.34 7.92 0.95
C LEU A 86 -12.00 7.62 0.26
N THR A 87 -11.93 6.55 -0.53
CA THR A 87 -10.65 5.95 -0.98
C THR A 87 -10.36 6.20 -2.46
N TYR A 88 -9.26 6.89 -2.71
CA TYR A 88 -8.71 7.26 -4.01
C TYR A 88 -7.55 6.32 -4.34
N ASN A 89 -7.84 5.25 -5.09
CA ASN A 89 -6.94 4.11 -5.23
C ASN A 89 -6.14 4.10 -6.55
N PHE A 90 -4.90 4.57 -6.52
CA PHE A 90 -4.01 4.61 -7.68
C PHE A 90 -3.24 3.30 -7.93
N GLY A 91 -3.44 2.26 -7.11
CA GLY A 91 -2.74 0.98 -7.27
C GLY A 91 -2.96 0.36 -8.65
N TYR A 92 -1.88 -0.10 -9.29
CA TYR A 92 -1.88 -0.52 -10.70
C TYR A 92 -1.13 -1.84 -10.91
N SER A 93 -1.70 -2.77 -11.69
CA SER A 93 -1.14 -4.10 -11.90
C SER A 93 0.24 -4.04 -12.60
N GLY A 94 1.19 -4.85 -12.13
CA GLY A 94 2.57 -4.83 -12.62
C GLY A 94 3.45 -3.65 -12.16
N ALA A 95 2.92 -2.71 -11.38
CA ALA A 95 3.68 -1.52 -10.97
C ALA A 95 4.96 -1.85 -10.18
N THR A 96 6.10 -1.38 -10.68
CA THR A 96 7.38 -1.37 -9.97
C THR A 96 7.56 -0.06 -9.19
N VAL A 97 8.52 -0.04 -8.26
CA VAL A 97 8.91 1.17 -7.50
C VAL A 97 9.45 2.24 -8.46
N SER A 98 10.26 1.86 -9.44
CA SER A 98 10.82 2.81 -10.41
C SER A 98 11.26 2.13 -11.71
N ARG A 99 10.68 2.60 -12.82
CA ARG A 99 10.98 2.17 -14.20
C ARG A 99 12.47 2.21 -14.55
N ASP A 100 13.22 3.17 -13.99
CA ASP A 100 14.66 3.33 -14.23
C ASP A 100 15.52 2.23 -13.57
N ILE A 101 14.97 1.52 -12.57
CA ILE A 101 15.69 0.56 -11.71
C ILE A 101 15.22 -0.87 -12.01
N VAL A 102 13.90 -1.08 -12.04
CA VAL A 102 13.27 -2.29 -12.61
C VAL A 102 12.16 -1.84 -13.55
N PRO A 103 12.36 -1.94 -14.88
CA PRO A 103 11.31 -1.67 -15.85
C PRO A 103 10.11 -2.62 -15.63
N PRO A 104 8.86 -2.12 -15.63
CA PRO A 104 7.70 -3.00 -15.60
C PRO A 104 7.56 -3.76 -16.93
N PHE A 105 6.76 -4.82 -16.94
CA PHE A 105 6.62 -5.74 -18.09
C PHE A 105 6.11 -5.10 -19.39
N ALA A 106 5.51 -3.89 -19.34
CA ALA A 106 5.03 -3.16 -20.50
C ALA A 106 4.98 -1.64 -20.25
N ASP A 107 5.08 -0.86 -21.32
CA ASP A 107 5.20 0.60 -21.20
C ASP A 107 3.97 1.33 -20.66
N PHE A 108 2.77 0.77 -20.80
CA PHE A 108 1.55 1.36 -20.24
C PHE A 108 1.45 1.24 -18.70
N VAL A 109 2.33 0.46 -18.05
CA VAL A 109 2.27 0.20 -16.62
C VAL A 109 2.70 1.43 -15.81
N ARG A 110 1.82 1.85 -14.90
CA ARG A 110 1.99 3.00 -14.01
C ARG A 110 2.76 2.60 -12.76
N THR A 111 4.04 2.94 -12.73
CA THR A 111 4.94 2.72 -11.58
C THR A 111 4.61 3.67 -10.43
N LEU A 112 5.20 3.44 -9.24
CA LEU A 112 4.94 4.29 -8.05
C LEU A 112 5.01 5.81 -8.31
N PRO A 113 6.01 6.38 -9.04
CA PRO A 113 6.03 7.80 -9.32
C PRO A 113 4.86 8.26 -10.18
N ASP A 114 4.46 7.48 -11.19
CA ASP A 114 3.34 7.82 -12.08
C ASP A 114 2.03 7.96 -11.30
N GLN A 115 1.79 7.03 -10.37
CA GLN A 115 0.63 7.03 -9.47
C GLN A 115 0.63 8.26 -8.53
N ILE A 116 1.81 8.65 -8.03
CA ILE A 116 1.98 9.85 -7.18
C ILE A 116 1.80 11.13 -8.01
N ASP A 117 2.28 11.17 -9.26
CA ASP A 117 2.12 12.30 -10.17
C ASP A 117 0.64 12.53 -10.55
N GLU A 118 -0.15 11.47 -10.73
CA GLU A 118 -1.60 11.58 -10.91
C GLU A 118 -2.30 12.24 -9.72
N LEU A 119 -1.96 11.83 -8.48
CA LEU A 119 -2.47 12.52 -7.30
C LEU A 119 -2.01 13.98 -7.28
N VAL A 120 -0.72 14.25 -7.50
CA VAL A 120 -0.16 15.62 -7.44
C VAL A 120 -0.82 16.53 -8.48
N ALA A 121 -1.04 16.06 -9.71
CA ALA A 121 -1.70 16.82 -10.77
C ALA A 121 -3.16 17.17 -10.40
N TRP A 122 -3.95 16.19 -9.95
CA TRP A 122 -5.32 16.41 -9.47
C TRP A 122 -5.36 17.34 -8.25
N ASN A 123 -4.44 17.15 -7.31
CA ASN A 123 -4.25 17.94 -6.08
C ASN A 123 -3.83 19.40 -6.36
N VAL A 124 -3.23 19.69 -7.52
CA VAL A 124 -2.99 21.06 -8.00
C VAL A 124 -4.25 21.66 -8.64
N ALA A 125 -4.96 20.90 -9.47
CA ALA A 125 -6.13 21.36 -10.21
C ALA A 125 -7.37 21.65 -9.32
N GLN A 126 -7.64 20.78 -8.33
CA GLN A 126 -8.88 20.81 -7.53
C GLN A 126 -8.82 21.80 -6.36
N ARG A 127 -8.57 23.09 -6.61
CA ARG A 127 -8.57 24.12 -5.54
C ARG A 127 -9.90 24.90 -5.52
N PRO A 128 -10.60 25.03 -4.37
CA PRO A 128 -10.27 24.48 -3.05
C PRO A 128 -10.52 22.95 -2.96
N ARG A 129 -9.67 22.27 -2.19
CA ARG A 129 -9.69 20.80 -2.07
C ARG A 129 -10.74 20.32 -1.07
N PRO A 130 -11.32 19.12 -1.25
CA PRO A 130 -12.25 18.53 -0.29
C PRO A 130 -11.56 17.98 0.97
N TRP A 131 -10.21 17.90 0.97
CA TRP A 131 -9.39 17.28 2.01
C TRP A 131 -8.26 18.20 2.47
N ALA A 132 -7.77 17.96 3.69
CA ALA A 132 -6.59 18.58 4.28
C ALA A 132 -5.68 17.53 4.94
N SER A 133 -4.48 17.90 5.34
CA SER A 133 -3.48 16.99 5.93
C SER A 133 -4.00 16.24 7.16
N GLU A 134 -4.92 16.85 7.91
CA GLU A 134 -5.45 16.35 9.18
C GLU A 134 -6.54 15.28 9.01
N ASN A 135 -7.06 15.09 7.79
CA ASN A 135 -8.01 14.04 7.43
C ASN A 135 -7.58 13.26 6.17
N ALA A 136 -6.26 13.12 5.95
CA ALA A 136 -5.69 12.37 4.85
C ALA A 136 -4.84 11.19 5.34
N LEU A 137 -5.07 10.02 4.76
CA LEU A 137 -4.27 8.80 4.90
C LEU A 137 -3.59 8.51 3.55
N PHE A 138 -2.32 8.13 3.61
CA PHE A 138 -1.57 7.66 2.45
C PHE A 138 -1.10 6.25 2.74
N SER A 139 -1.27 5.31 1.80
CA SER A 139 -0.71 3.95 1.96
C SER A 139 -0.05 3.42 0.70
N ILE A 140 1.00 2.62 0.85
CA ILE A 140 1.76 2.06 -0.28
C ILE A 140 2.04 0.58 -0.06
N TRP A 141 1.62 -0.27 -1.01
CA TRP A 141 2.01 -1.69 -1.10
C TRP A 141 2.61 -1.98 -2.48
N ILE A 142 3.95 -2.01 -2.57
CA ILE A 142 4.71 -2.17 -3.82
C ILE A 142 6.05 -2.87 -3.57
N GLY A 143 6.68 -3.38 -4.63
CA GLY A 143 7.91 -4.18 -4.56
C GLY A 143 7.81 -5.60 -5.13
N ILE A 144 6.60 -6.15 -5.35
CA ILE A 144 6.47 -7.57 -5.77
C ILE A 144 6.99 -7.76 -7.19
N ASN A 145 6.64 -6.84 -8.10
CA ASN A 145 7.08 -6.88 -9.50
C ASN A 145 8.57 -6.55 -9.60
N ASP A 146 9.09 -5.70 -8.70
CA ASP A 146 10.51 -5.41 -8.60
C ASP A 146 11.33 -6.65 -8.23
N ILE A 147 10.77 -7.56 -7.42
CA ILE A 147 11.37 -8.86 -7.07
C ILE A 147 11.14 -9.89 -8.17
N ASP A 148 9.90 -10.10 -8.62
CA ASP A 148 9.51 -11.08 -9.65
C ASP A 148 10.24 -10.87 -10.98
N LEU A 149 10.36 -9.62 -11.43
CA LEU A 149 11.07 -9.28 -12.67
C LEU A 149 12.61 -9.30 -12.52
N SER A 150 13.15 -9.48 -11.31
CA SER A 150 14.60 -9.42 -11.06
C SER A 150 15.24 -10.67 -10.45
N TYR A 151 14.56 -11.47 -9.63
CA TYR A 151 15.19 -12.50 -8.77
C TYR A 151 16.08 -13.52 -9.53
N ALA A 152 15.75 -13.81 -10.79
CA ALA A 152 16.48 -14.73 -11.66
C ALA A 152 17.65 -14.09 -12.44
N LEU A 153 17.85 -12.77 -12.35
CA LEU A 153 18.93 -12.04 -13.00
C LEU A 153 20.25 -12.19 -12.22
N ASP A 154 21.36 -12.34 -12.94
CA ASP A 154 22.73 -12.38 -12.39
C ASP A 154 23.22 -10.95 -12.07
N ILE A 155 22.66 -10.38 -11.00
CA ILE A 155 22.90 -9.00 -10.54
C ILE A 155 23.05 -8.94 -9.02
N ASP A 156 23.60 -7.83 -8.52
CA ASP A 156 23.70 -7.55 -7.09
C ASP A 156 22.33 -7.13 -6.52
N HIS A 157 21.53 -8.12 -6.11
CA HIS A 157 20.21 -7.93 -5.48
C HIS A 157 20.23 -7.10 -4.19
N THR A 158 21.37 -7.04 -3.49
CA THR A 158 21.53 -6.19 -2.30
C THR A 158 21.65 -4.72 -2.73
N ALA A 159 22.48 -4.45 -3.75
CA ALA A 159 22.58 -3.12 -4.35
C ALA A 159 21.26 -2.67 -4.98
N LEU A 160 20.57 -3.56 -5.73
CA LEU A 160 19.26 -3.29 -6.32
C LEU A 160 18.25 -2.92 -5.24
N THR A 161 18.15 -3.72 -4.17
CA THR A 161 17.26 -3.44 -3.04
C THR A 161 17.57 -2.08 -2.41
N ASN A 162 18.85 -1.75 -2.17
CA ASN A 162 19.24 -0.46 -1.61
C ASN A 162 18.85 0.72 -2.53
N GLN A 163 18.97 0.57 -3.86
CA GLN A 163 18.52 1.56 -4.83
C GLN A 163 16.99 1.72 -4.84
N LEU A 164 16.25 0.61 -4.87
CA LEU A 164 14.78 0.59 -4.83
C LEU A 164 14.24 1.26 -3.56
N ILE A 165 14.77 0.89 -2.39
CA ILE A 165 14.37 1.50 -1.10
C ILE A 165 14.72 2.99 -1.05
N THR A 166 15.91 3.38 -1.52
CA THR A 166 16.29 4.80 -1.61
C THR A 166 15.31 5.58 -2.48
N ARG A 167 14.95 5.03 -3.65
CA ARG A 167 14.03 5.68 -4.61
C ARG A 167 12.59 5.71 -4.10
N TYR A 168 12.13 4.66 -3.42
CA TYR A 168 10.85 4.62 -2.72
C TYR A 168 10.71 5.77 -1.71
N PHE A 169 11.74 6.00 -0.86
CA PHE A 169 11.71 7.10 0.09
C PHE A 169 11.83 8.49 -0.56
N GLN A 170 12.56 8.61 -1.67
CA GLN A 170 12.54 9.83 -2.49
C GLN A 170 11.13 10.14 -3.04
N TYR A 171 10.33 9.10 -3.35
CA TYR A 171 8.94 9.28 -3.78
C TYR A 171 7.96 9.54 -2.63
N ILE A 172 8.13 8.94 -1.44
CA ILE A 172 7.35 9.34 -0.24
C ILE A 172 7.57 10.83 0.10
N GLN A 173 8.79 11.35 -0.07
CA GLN A 173 9.10 12.78 0.11
C GLN A 173 8.37 13.71 -0.87
N ARG A 174 7.61 13.19 -1.85
CA ARG A 174 6.72 13.96 -2.74
C ARG A 174 5.29 14.08 -2.21
N LEU A 175 4.90 13.17 -1.30
CA LEU A 175 3.61 13.19 -0.58
C LEU A 175 3.66 14.06 0.69
N VAL A 176 4.86 14.51 1.08
CA VAL A 176 5.14 15.40 2.22
C VAL A 176 5.76 16.71 1.69
N PRO A 177 5.45 17.90 2.24
CA PRO A 177 6.17 19.13 1.90
C PRO A 177 7.68 18.99 2.19
N PRO A 178 8.59 19.25 1.22
CA PRO A 178 9.94 18.67 1.22
C PRO A 178 10.99 19.49 1.98
N LEU A 179 11.95 18.81 2.63
CA LEU A 179 13.26 19.34 3.08
C LEU A 179 14.38 18.24 3.06
N ASP A 180 15.05 18.19 1.91
CA ASP A 180 16.48 17.91 1.59
C ASP A 180 17.38 16.78 2.21
N ARG A 181 18.16 16.15 1.29
CA ARG A 181 19.46 15.42 1.40
C ARG A 181 19.50 13.88 1.65
N THR A 182 20.25 13.17 0.79
CA THR A 182 20.59 11.70 0.82
C THR A 182 21.99 11.42 0.25
N PRO A 183 22.72 10.40 0.77
CA PRO A 183 23.30 9.26 -0.03
C PRO A 183 23.46 7.92 0.80
N GLU A 184 23.90 6.70 0.38
CA GLU A 184 24.08 5.93 -0.91
C GLU A 184 24.55 4.44 -0.67
N LEU A 185 24.38 3.51 -1.66
CA LEU A 185 25.13 2.20 -1.87
C LEU A 185 24.98 1.09 -0.77
N LEU A 186 25.51 -0.17 -0.74
CA LEU A 186 25.87 -1.36 -1.60
C LEU A 186 25.79 -2.66 -0.65
N VAL A 187 26.23 -3.93 -0.84
CA VAL A 187 27.00 -4.75 -1.83
C VAL A 187 26.76 -6.31 -1.71
N GLN A 188 26.80 -7.03 -2.85
CA GLN A 188 27.17 -8.43 -3.26
C GLN A 188 26.72 -9.76 -2.57
N ASN A 189 26.15 -10.66 -3.43
CA ASN A 189 26.39 -12.11 -3.68
C ASN A 189 26.21 -13.23 -2.60
N ASN A 190 25.97 -14.53 -2.92
CA ASN A 190 25.36 -15.29 -4.06
C ASN A 190 25.17 -16.79 -3.60
N ALA A 191 24.59 -17.66 -4.45
CA ALA A 191 24.46 -19.14 -4.40
C ALA A 191 23.25 -19.71 -3.62
N THR A 192 22.11 -19.00 -3.64
CA THR A 192 21.07 -19.18 -2.62
C THR A 192 19.71 -18.78 -3.19
N ILE A 193 19.00 -19.55 -4.04
CA ILE A 193 17.88 -18.97 -4.84
C ILE A 193 16.57 -18.78 -4.05
N ALA A 194 15.83 -19.83 -3.68
CA ALA A 194 14.60 -19.66 -2.87
C ALA A 194 14.89 -19.01 -1.50
N ALA A 195 16.09 -19.26 -0.95
CA ALA A 195 16.58 -18.59 0.25
C ALA A 195 17.08 -17.15 -0.01
N ALA A 196 17.35 -16.72 -1.26
CA ALA A 196 17.55 -15.31 -1.61
C ALA A 196 16.22 -14.63 -1.82
N GLU A 197 15.19 -15.27 -2.40
CA GLU A 197 13.86 -14.67 -2.42
C GLU A 197 13.40 -14.37 -0.97
N ALA A 198 13.47 -15.35 -0.07
CA ALA A 198 13.18 -15.15 1.35
C ALA A 198 14.12 -14.10 2.01
N ARG A 199 15.43 -14.09 1.71
CA ARG A 199 16.40 -13.14 2.28
C ARG A 199 16.29 -11.73 1.69
N ILE A 200 15.93 -11.58 0.42
CA ILE A 200 15.68 -10.31 -0.28
C ILE A 200 14.36 -9.75 0.23
N ILE A 201 13.31 -10.55 0.38
CA ILE A 201 12.06 -10.12 1.02
C ILE A 201 12.32 -9.69 2.46
N ALA A 202 13.05 -10.48 3.25
CA ALA A 202 13.39 -10.11 4.63
C ALA A 202 14.28 -8.86 4.71
N TYR A 203 15.27 -8.71 3.82
CA TYR A 203 16.15 -7.55 3.76
C TYR A 203 15.42 -6.30 3.24
N TYR A 204 14.58 -6.42 2.21
CA TYR A 204 13.71 -5.36 1.70
C TYR A 204 12.75 -4.88 2.81
N ASN A 205 12.05 -5.81 3.47
CA ASN A 205 11.21 -5.51 4.63
C ASN A 205 12.02 -4.76 5.72
N ALA A 206 13.21 -5.25 6.07
CA ALA A 206 14.04 -4.66 7.12
C ALA A 206 14.63 -3.29 6.76
N GLN A 207 15.08 -3.07 5.52
CA GLN A 207 15.55 -1.76 5.04
C GLN A 207 14.38 -0.77 4.93
N LEU A 208 13.20 -1.25 4.56
CA LEU A 208 11.99 -0.45 4.47
C LEU A 208 11.49 -0.03 5.87
N ALA A 209 11.44 -0.96 6.83
CA ALA A 209 11.17 -0.70 8.25
C ALA A 209 12.19 0.27 8.87
N ALA A 210 13.49 0.04 8.62
CA ALA A 210 14.56 0.93 9.07
C ALA A 210 14.46 2.33 8.45
N GLY A 211 14.10 2.42 7.17
CA GLY A 211 13.84 3.66 6.47
C GLY A 211 12.62 4.40 7.02
N VAL A 212 11.53 3.69 7.36
CA VAL A 212 10.36 4.28 8.01
C VAL A 212 10.66 4.72 9.44
N SER A 213 11.47 3.97 10.19
CA SER A 213 11.96 4.39 11.51
C SER A 213 12.79 5.68 11.42
N GLN A 214 13.69 5.79 10.44
CA GLN A 214 14.42 7.03 10.16
C GLN A 214 13.50 8.17 9.68
N PHE A 215 12.53 7.88 8.83
CA PHE A 215 11.57 8.86 8.32
C PHE A 215 10.70 9.42 9.47
N LYS A 216 10.23 8.55 10.37
CA LYS A 216 9.50 8.88 11.60
C LYS A 216 10.33 9.73 12.56
N ALA A 217 11.62 9.40 12.72
CA ALA A 217 12.55 10.19 13.54
C ALA A 217 12.80 11.61 12.97
N ARG A 218 12.74 11.77 11.63
CA ARG A 218 12.88 13.07 10.96
C ARG A 218 11.56 13.86 10.83
N HIS A 219 10.41 13.19 10.90
CA HIS A 219 9.08 13.78 10.68
C HIS A 219 8.14 13.53 11.87
N SER A 220 8.43 14.16 13.01
CA SER A 220 7.58 14.07 14.22
C SER A 220 6.14 14.55 14.03
N GLY A 221 5.88 15.34 12.99
CA GLY A 221 4.56 15.75 12.52
C GLY A 221 3.82 14.70 11.65
N VAL A 222 4.24 13.44 11.65
CA VAL A 222 3.60 12.35 10.88
C VAL A 222 3.42 11.11 11.76
N ARG A 223 2.19 10.59 11.79
CA ARG A 223 1.87 9.27 12.37
C ARG A 223 2.06 8.21 11.29
N MET A 224 2.71 7.11 11.65
CA MET A 224 3.06 6.04 10.72
C MET A 224 2.74 4.69 11.36
N TRP A 225 2.03 3.86 10.58
CA TRP A 225 1.70 2.48 10.85
C TRP A 225 2.39 1.59 9.83
N GLU A 226 2.82 0.43 10.31
CA GLU A 226 3.54 -0.58 9.56
C GLU A 226 2.78 -1.88 9.71
N TYR A 227 2.27 -2.41 8.60
CA TYR A 227 1.58 -3.70 8.56
C TYR A 227 2.45 -4.70 7.83
N ASP A 228 3.09 -5.60 8.58
CA ASP A 228 3.92 -6.66 8.02
C ASP A 228 3.05 -7.74 7.35
N ALA A 229 2.69 -7.47 6.09
CA ALA A 229 1.97 -8.41 5.24
C ALA A 229 2.78 -9.70 4.98
N HIS A 230 4.11 -9.72 5.15
CA HIS A 230 4.87 -10.97 5.10
C HIS A 230 4.56 -11.81 6.34
N ALA A 231 4.68 -11.25 7.55
CA ALA A 231 4.30 -11.94 8.77
C ALA A 231 2.81 -12.36 8.79
N ALA A 232 1.91 -11.59 8.16
CA ALA A 232 0.52 -11.97 7.99
C ALA A 232 0.33 -13.15 7.01
N PHE A 233 0.95 -13.11 5.83
CA PHE A 233 0.91 -14.23 4.87
C PHE A 233 1.54 -15.50 5.49
N THR A 234 2.72 -15.41 6.10
CA THR A 234 3.38 -16.53 6.80
C THR A 234 2.44 -17.14 7.84
N ARG A 235 1.85 -16.33 8.73
CA ARG A 235 0.92 -16.81 9.77
C ARG A 235 -0.32 -17.50 9.22
N VAL A 236 -0.85 -17.08 8.07
CA VAL A 236 -2.00 -17.76 7.43
C VAL A 236 -1.55 -19.03 6.69
N LEU A 237 -0.40 -19.01 6.02
CA LEU A 237 0.14 -20.15 5.25
C LEU A 237 0.71 -21.27 6.15
N ASP A 238 1.22 -20.95 7.33
CA ASP A 238 1.68 -21.94 8.32
C ASP A 238 0.51 -22.62 9.05
N HIS A 239 -0.66 -21.96 9.12
CA HIS A 239 -1.84 -22.41 9.88
C HIS A 239 -3.16 -22.32 9.08
N PRO A 240 -3.23 -22.81 7.82
CA PRO A 240 -4.31 -22.49 6.88
C PRO A 240 -5.70 -22.90 7.37
N GLU A 241 -5.80 -24.05 8.05
CA GLU A 241 -7.07 -24.58 8.58
C GLU A 241 -7.72 -23.63 9.61
N GLN A 242 -6.92 -22.88 10.39
CA GLN A 242 -7.42 -21.91 11.36
C GLN A 242 -8.11 -20.71 10.69
N TYR A 243 -7.78 -20.46 9.42
CA TYR A 243 -8.31 -19.37 8.60
C TYR A 243 -9.30 -19.85 7.52
N GLY A 244 -9.67 -21.14 7.54
CA GLY A 244 -10.65 -21.74 6.62
C GLY A 244 -10.08 -22.24 5.28
N PHE A 245 -8.75 -22.30 5.14
CA PHE A 245 -8.09 -22.84 3.95
C PHE A 245 -7.63 -24.29 4.18
N ASN A 246 -7.72 -25.12 3.15
CA ASN A 246 -7.26 -26.52 3.16
C ASN A 246 -6.27 -26.82 2.02
N ASN A 247 -6.01 -25.85 1.14
CA ASN A 247 -5.06 -25.97 0.04
C ASN A 247 -4.33 -24.64 -0.18
N ILE A 248 -3.00 -24.68 -0.03
CA ILE A 248 -2.08 -23.53 -0.20
C ILE A 248 -1.08 -23.72 -1.34
N THR A 249 -1.30 -24.72 -2.20
CA THR A 249 -0.39 -25.12 -3.28
C THR A 249 -1.05 -25.24 -4.66
N GLY A 250 -2.39 -25.29 -4.71
CA GLY A 250 -3.17 -25.16 -5.95
C GLY A 250 -3.45 -23.70 -6.28
N ASP A 251 -3.60 -23.40 -7.57
CA ASP A 251 -3.67 -22.06 -8.15
C ASP A 251 -5.00 -21.75 -8.87
N ASP A 252 -6.00 -22.65 -8.84
CA ASP A 252 -7.22 -22.50 -9.64
C ASP A 252 -8.24 -21.49 -9.08
N GLY A 253 -8.17 -21.16 -7.78
CA GLY A 253 -8.88 -20.04 -7.18
C GLY A 253 -10.41 -20.16 -7.10
N VAL A 254 -10.97 -21.24 -7.65
CA VAL A 254 -12.41 -21.49 -7.76
C VAL A 254 -12.80 -22.69 -6.88
N THR A 255 -11.87 -23.60 -6.62
CA THR A 255 -12.05 -24.71 -5.68
C THR A 255 -12.18 -24.20 -4.23
N PRO A 256 -13.27 -24.53 -3.51
CA PRO A 256 -13.45 -24.12 -2.11
C PRO A 256 -12.30 -24.58 -1.20
N GLY A 257 -11.77 -23.65 -0.40
CA GLY A 257 -10.67 -23.89 0.53
C GLY A 257 -9.27 -23.59 -0.01
N GLN A 258 -9.13 -23.15 -1.27
CA GLN A 258 -7.86 -22.62 -1.79
C GLN A 258 -7.54 -21.23 -1.23
N PHE A 259 -6.27 -21.00 -0.91
CA PHE A 259 -5.73 -19.69 -0.54
C PHE A 259 -5.33 -18.84 -1.75
N TRP A 260 -4.82 -19.46 -2.82
CA TRP A 260 -4.37 -18.78 -4.03
C TRP A 260 -5.47 -18.72 -5.11
N PHE A 261 -5.57 -17.58 -5.80
CA PHE A 261 -6.38 -17.40 -7.02
C PHE A 261 -5.56 -17.65 -8.31
N ASN A 262 -4.25 -17.53 -8.20
CA ASN A 262 -3.23 -17.91 -9.17
C ASN A 262 -1.87 -17.90 -8.44
N TRP A 263 -0.79 -18.24 -9.14
CA TRP A 263 0.59 -18.34 -8.62
C TRP A 263 1.14 -17.12 -7.84
N LEU A 264 0.47 -15.96 -7.85
CA LEU A 264 0.91 -14.74 -7.16
C LEU A 264 -0.15 -14.08 -6.26
N HIS A 265 -1.44 -14.23 -6.58
CA HIS A 265 -2.52 -13.47 -5.94
C HIS A 265 -3.41 -14.37 -5.07
N PRO A 266 -3.69 -14.00 -3.81
CA PRO A 266 -4.58 -14.79 -2.96
C PRO A 266 -6.06 -14.48 -3.23
N VAL A 267 -6.95 -15.43 -2.87
CA VAL A 267 -8.40 -15.30 -2.99
C VAL A 267 -8.96 -14.19 -2.08
N SER A 268 -10.16 -13.70 -2.41
CA SER A 268 -10.82 -12.61 -1.67
C SER A 268 -11.04 -12.95 -0.18
N ALA A 269 -11.24 -14.23 0.18
CA ALA A 269 -11.32 -14.65 1.59
C ALA A 269 -10.05 -14.36 2.41
N ALA A 270 -8.86 -14.44 1.80
CA ALA A 270 -7.60 -14.06 2.45
C ALA A 270 -7.44 -12.53 2.49
N GLN A 271 -7.85 -11.84 1.42
CA GLN A 271 -7.89 -10.37 1.36
C GLN A 271 -8.78 -9.77 2.47
N VAL A 272 -9.85 -10.47 2.86
CA VAL A 272 -10.71 -10.08 3.99
C VAL A 272 -9.96 -10.13 5.33
N ILE A 273 -9.10 -11.13 5.54
CA ILE A 273 -8.26 -11.24 6.76
C ILE A 273 -7.29 -10.06 6.82
N PHE A 274 -6.58 -9.78 5.73
CA PHE A 274 -5.60 -8.69 5.69
C PHE A 274 -6.28 -7.31 5.81
N GLY A 275 -7.41 -7.09 5.14
CA GLY A 275 -8.20 -5.86 5.25
C GLY A 275 -8.74 -5.61 6.66
N LYS A 276 -9.16 -6.68 7.37
CA LYS A 276 -9.54 -6.62 8.79
C LYS A 276 -8.35 -6.22 9.68
N GLU A 277 -7.21 -6.88 9.53
CA GLU A 277 -6.03 -6.61 10.36
C GLU A 277 -5.46 -5.21 10.14
N VAL A 278 -5.52 -4.69 8.91
CA VAL A 278 -5.20 -3.28 8.63
C VAL A 278 -6.21 -2.36 9.32
N GLY A 279 -7.51 -2.64 9.27
CA GLY A 279 -8.54 -1.88 10.00
C GLY A 279 -8.27 -1.84 11.51
N GLU A 280 -7.91 -2.96 12.12
CA GLU A 280 -7.57 -3.08 13.55
C GLU A 280 -6.25 -2.37 13.92
N LEU A 281 -5.22 -2.44 13.06
CA LEU A 281 -3.98 -1.70 13.22
C LEU A 281 -4.21 -0.19 13.18
N LEU A 282 -5.03 0.27 12.23
CA LEU A 282 -5.40 1.68 12.11
C LEU A 282 -6.21 2.11 13.33
N GLY A 283 -7.28 1.40 13.71
CA GLY A 283 -8.32 1.79 14.68
C GLY A 283 -7.89 2.26 16.09
N ASN A 284 -6.60 2.20 16.42
CA ASN A 284 -5.98 2.85 17.58
C ASN A 284 -5.63 4.35 17.37
N ALA A 285 -5.94 4.92 16.20
CA ALA A 285 -5.85 6.36 15.92
C ALA A 285 -7.23 7.02 15.87
N PRO A 286 -7.31 8.37 15.90
CA PRO A 286 -8.54 9.08 15.58
C PRO A 286 -8.80 9.03 14.07
N TRP A 287 -9.75 8.19 13.67
CA TRP A 287 -10.32 8.11 12.32
C TRP A 287 -11.80 8.49 12.36
#